data_AF-A0A022QL75-F1
#
_entry.id   AF-A0A022QL75-F1
#
_cell.length_a   1.000
_cell.length_b   1.000
_cell.length_c   1.000
_cell.angle_alpha   90.00
_cell.angle_beta   90.00
_cell.angle_gamma   90.00
#
_symmetry.space_group_name_H-M   'P 1'
#
loop_
_entity.id
_entity.type
_entity.pdbx_description
1 polymer ?
#
loop_
_entity_poly.entity_id
_entity_poly.type
_entity_poly.pdbx_seq_one_letter_code
_entity_poly.pdbx_strand_id
1 'polypeptide(L)'
;APSIIIIVDKNPGSVNFTSIQGAIDSLPLVNQERVLIDVHAGIYTEKVTIPSTKAYIKIQGAGAENTVVQWGDTARSQPLGTYGSATFGVDAPYFVAKNITFK
;
A
#
# COMPACT_ATOMS: atom_id res chain seq x y z
N ALA A 1 -17.42 9.90 3.53
CA ALA A 1 -16.96 9.38 2.22
C ALA A 1 -15.47 9.74 2.05
N PRO A 2 -14.66 8.96 1.31
CA PRO A 2 -13.29 9.38 0.99
C PRO A 2 -13.32 10.63 0.09
N SER A 3 -12.39 11.56 0.32
CA SER A 3 -12.25 12.77 -0.49
C SER A 3 -11.51 12.49 -1.80
N ILE A 4 -10.64 11.48 -1.80
CA ILE A 4 -9.77 11.10 -2.92
C ILE A 4 -9.86 9.58 -3.11
N ILE A 5 -9.99 9.14 -4.35
CA ILE A 5 -9.92 7.73 -4.76
C ILE A 5 -8.78 7.57 -5.76
N ILE A 6 -7.82 6.70 -5.46
CA ILE A 6 -6.72 6.31 -6.34
C ILE A 6 -6.90 4.83 -6.68
N ILE A 7 -6.81 4.50 -7.96
CA ILE A 7 -6.90 3.10 -8.43
C ILE A 7 -5.50 2.58 -8.70
N VAL A 8 -5.22 1.38 -8.20
CA VAL A 8 -4.02 0.60 -8.48
C VAL A 8 -4.43 -0.67 -9.22
N ASP A 9 -3.90 -0.86 -10.43
CA ASP A 9 -4.12 -2.06 -11.23
C ASP A 9 -2.80 -2.52 -11.87
N LYS A 10 -2.52 -3.81 -11.77
CA LYS A 10 -1.36 -4.43 -12.44
C LYS A 10 -1.39 -4.29 -13.96
N ASN A 11 -2.58 -4.23 -14.54
CA ASN A 11 -2.78 -4.04 -15.96
C ASN A 11 -3.29 -2.61 -16.16
N PRO A 12 -2.39 -1.63 -16.32
CA PRO A 12 -2.72 -0.24 -16.11
C PRO A 12 -3.83 0.30 -17.00
N GLY A 13 -4.15 -0.32 -18.15
CA GLY A 13 -5.25 0.15 -19.00
C GLY A 13 -5.30 1.69 -19.11
N SER A 14 -6.31 2.30 -18.47
CA SER A 14 -6.48 3.75 -18.31
C SER A 14 -6.30 4.30 -16.88
N VAL A 15 -5.78 3.52 -15.92
CA VAL A 15 -5.50 3.93 -14.54
C VAL A 15 -4.04 4.33 -14.32
N ASN A 16 -3.82 5.18 -13.32
CA ASN A 16 -2.58 5.94 -13.15
C ASN A 16 -1.45 5.18 -12.46
N PHE A 17 -1.75 4.13 -11.70
CA PHE A 17 -0.75 3.45 -10.87
C PHE A 17 -0.81 1.93 -11.05
N THR A 18 0.38 1.33 -11.17
CA THR A 18 0.57 -0.12 -11.21
C THR A 18 1.15 -0.69 -9.91
N SER A 19 1.48 0.18 -8.96
CA SER A 19 2.02 -0.17 -7.64
C SER A 19 1.33 0.61 -6.52
N ILE A 20 1.25 -0.01 -5.35
CA ILE A 20 0.69 0.57 -4.14
C ILE A 20 1.62 1.67 -3.61
N GLN A 21 2.93 1.44 -3.62
CA GLN A 21 3.90 2.46 -3.19
C GLN A 21 3.82 3.71 -4.07
N GLY A 22 3.70 3.56 -5.38
CA GLY A 22 3.57 4.70 -6.31
C GLY A 22 2.32 5.54 -6.03
N ALA A 23 1.19 4.88 -5.71
CA ALA A 23 -0.03 5.57 -5.30
C ALA A 23 0.16 6.36 -3.98
N ILE A 24 0.81 5.78 -2.97
CA ILE A 24 1.12 6.44 -1.70
C ILE A 24 2.06 7.65 -1.91
N ASP A 25 3.07 7.48 -2.75
CA ASP A 25 4.08 8.50 -3.03
C ASP A 25 3.47 9.70 -3.78
N SER A 26 2.45 9.48 -4.61
CA SER A 26 1.74 10.54 -5.34
C SER A 26 0.96 11.51 -4.46
N LEU A 27 0.63 11.11 -3.23
CA LEU A 27 -0.08 11.98 -2.28
C LEU A 27 0.82 13.13 -1.81
N PRO A 28 0.24 14.24 -1.31
CA PRO A 28 1.02 15.28 -0.65
C PRO A 28 1.88 14.71 0.50
N LEU A 29 2.99 15.38 0.81
CA LEU A 29 3.90 14.95 1.89
C LEU A 29 3.17 14.82 3.23
N VAL A 30 2.29 15.78 3.53
CA VAL A 30 1.41 15.77 4.70
C VAL A 30 -0.02 15.59 4.21
N ASN A 31 -0.62 14.44 4.54
CA ASN A 31 -2.01 14.17 4.18
C ASN A 31 -2.94 14.42 5.37
N GLN A 32 -3.99 15.22 5.15
CA GLN A 32 -4.99 15.55 6.17
C GLN A 32 -6.39 15.01 5.83
N GLU A 33 -6.56 14.38 4.67
CA GLU A 33 -7.86 13.93 4.18
C GLU A 33 -7.93 12.40 4.03
N ARG A 34 -9.15 11.84 4.08
CA ARG A 34 -9.37 10.41 3.88
C ARG A 34 -9.13 10.05 2.41
N VAL A 35 -8.07 9.29 2.15
CA VAL A 35 -7.74 8.74 0.83
C VAL A 35 -8.13 7.27 0.78
N LEU A 36 -8.84 6.86 -0.27
CA LEU A 36 -9.04 5.45 -0.63
C LEU A 36 -8.07 5.08 -1.74
N ILE A 37 -7.20 4.10 -1.49
CA ILE A 37 -6.43 3.40 -2.51
C ILE A 37 -7.17 2.09 -2.79
N ASP A 38 -7.83 2.03 -3.94
CA ASP A 38 -8.57 0.86 -4.41
C ASP A 38 -7.66 -0.01 -5.27
N VAL A 39 -7.35 -1.20 -4.77
CA VAL A 39 -6.34 -2.11 -5.32
C VAL A 39 -7.05 -3.28 -5.99
N HIS A 40 -6.97 -3.30 -7.32
CA HIS A 40 -7.56 -4.38 -8.11
C HIS A 40 -6.83 -5.71 -7.88
N ALA A 41 -7.49 -6.81 -8.25
CA ALA A 41 -6.97 -8.16 -8.08
C ALA A 41 -5.59 -8.32 -8.73
N GLY A 42 -4.67 -8.99 -8.04
CA GLY A 42 -3.31 -9.20 -8.48
C GLY A 42 -2.33 -9.52 -7.34
N ILE A 43 -1.16 -10.03 -7.72
CA ILE A 43 -0.04 -10.27 -6.80
C ILE A 43 0.99 -9.15 -6.96
N TYR A 44 0.97 -8.17 -6.07
CA TYR A 44 1.89 -7.04 -6.05
C TYR A 44 3.18 -7.45 -5.32
N THR A 45 4.23 -7.76 -6.09
CA THR A 45 5.56 -8.03 -5.54
C THR A 45 6.29 -6.70 -5.35
N GLU A 46 6.05 -6.05 -4.22
CA GLU A 46 6.62 -4.76 -3.87
C GLU A 46 6.75 -4.65 -2.35
N LYS A 47 7.68 -3.80 -1.91
CA LYS A 47 7.80 -3.40 -0.51
C LYS A 47 7.07 -2.08 -0.33
N VAL A 48 6.17 -2.02 0.64
CA VAL A 48 5.35 -0.83 0.89
C VAL A 48 5.65 -0.25 2.25
N THR A 49 5.85 1.06 2.32
CA THR A 49 5.96 1.83 3.56
C THR A 49 5.00 3.01 3.53
N ILE A 50 4.15 3.11 4.53
CA ILE A 50 3.30 4.28 4.76
C ILE A 50 3.94 5.12 5.88
N PRO A 51 4.67 6.19 5.56
CA PRO A 51 5.34 7.01 6.58
C PRO A 51 4.33 7.77 7.44
N SER A 52 4.75 8.18 8.62
CA SER A 52 3.90 8.85 9.63
C SER A 52 3.18 10.11 9.14
N THR A 53 3.71 10.77 8.10
CA THR A 53 3.12 11.98 7.49
C THR A 53 1.93 11.68 6.56
N LYS A 54 1.71 10.42 6.20
CA LYS A 54 0.67 9.96 5.26
C LYS A 54 -0.55 9.40 6.02
N ALA A 55 -1.10 10.20 6.94
CA ALA A 55 -2.25 9.83 7.76
C ALA A 55 -3.50 9.51 6.92
N TYR A 56 -4.49 8.85 7.53
CA TYR A 56 -5.83 8.63 6.98
C TYR A 56 -5.93 7.82 5.68
N ILE A 57 -4.89 7.08 5.29
CA ILE A 57 -4.95 6.18 4.13
C ILE A 57 -5.82 4.97 4.44
N LYS A 58 -6.76 4.66 3.54
CA LYS A 58 -7.47 3.38 3.48
C LYS A 58 -7.01 2.62 2.24
N ILE A 59 -6.56 1.39 2.39
CA ILE A 59 -6.33 0.45 1.29
C ILE A 59 -7.45 -0.58 1.26
N GLN A 60 -8.04 -0.76 0.09
CA GLN A 60 -9.12 -1.71 -0.16
C GLN A 60 -8.72 -2.62 -1.31
N GLY A 61 -8.63 -3.92 -1.07
CA GLY A 61 -8.44 -4.89 -2.14
C GLY A 61 -9.77 -5.45 -2.69
N ALA A 62 -9.67 -6.15 -3.81
CA ALA A 62 -10.77 -6.87 -4.47
C ALA A 62 -11.14 -8.20 -3.78
N GLY A 63 -10.49 -8.55 -2.66
CA GLY A 63 -10.67 -9.79 -1.92
C GLY A 63 -9.34 -10.26 -1.33
N ALA A 64 -9.34 -10.78 -0.10
CA ALA A 64 -8.09 -11.24 0.54
C ALA A 64 -7.39 -12.34 -0.26
N GLU A 65 -8.15 -13.21 -0.94
CA GLU A 65 -7.60 -14.25 -1.82
C GLU A 65 -7.15 -13.73 -3.20
N ASN A 66 -7.63 -12.55 -3.60
CA ASN A 66 -7.45 -12.01 -4.95
C ASN A 66 -6.44 -10.87 -5.02
N THR A 67 -6.19 -10.18 -3.91
CA THR A 67 -5.25 -9.05 -3.83
C THR A 67 -4.18 -9.38 -2.78
N VAL A 68 -2.96 -9.61 -3.23
CA VAL A 68 -1.83 -10.01 -2.39
C VAL A 68 -0.69 -9.03 -2.58
N VAL A 69 -0.13 -8.52 -1.48
CA VAL A 69 1.15 -7.80 -1.47
C VAL A 69 2.19 -8.72 -0.86
N GLN A 70 3.34 -8.87 -1.52
CA GLN A 70 4.39 -9.78 -1.07
C GLN A 70 5.79 -9.21 -1.28
N TRP A 71 6.69 -9.51 -0.37
CA TRP A 71 8.10 -9.20 -0.48
C TRP A 71 8.95 -10.31 0.14
N GLY A 72 10.25 -10.31 -0.16
CA GLY A 72 11.16 -11.42 0.18
C GLY A 72 12.26 -11.08 1.20
N ASP A 73 12.15 -9.95 1.88
CA ASP A 73 13.18 -9.56 2.85
C ASP A 73 13.11 -10.40 4.13
N THR A 74 14.29 -10.67 4.68
CA THR A 74 14.46 -11.21 6.02
C THR A 74 15.30 -10.22 6.83
N ALA A 75 15.33 -10.38 8.16
CA ALA A 75 16.20 -9.58 9.01
C ALA A 75 17.70 -9.67 8.65
N ARG A 76 18.10 -10.62 7.78
CA ARG A 76 19.47 -10.86 7.31
C ARG A 76 19.76 -10.39 5.88
N SER A 77 18.75 -10.02 5.08
CA SER A 77 18.91 -9.79 3.63
C SER A 77 19.89 -8.65 3.30
N GLN A 78 19.83 -7.57 4.05
CA GLN A 78 20.83 -6.48 4.16
C GLN A 78 20.80 -6.03 5.64
N PRO A 79 21.68 -5.16 6.19
CA PRO A 79 21.50 -4.71 7.57
C PRO A 79 20.25 -3.81 7.69
N LEU A 80 19.07 -4.43 7.65
CA LEU A 80 17.71 -3.90 7.73
C LEU A 80 17.13 -4.14 9.13
N GLY A 81 17.53 -5.25 9.77
CA GLY A 81 16.93 -5.75 11.02
C GLY A 81 15.48 -6.19 10.83
N THR A 82 14.84 -6.62 11.93
CA THR A 82 13.43 -7.05 11.92
C THR A 82 12.47 -5.95 11.47
N TYR A 83 12.74 -4.70 11.85
CA TYR A 83 11.91 -3.56 11.44
C TYR A 83 11.96 -3.38 9.93
N GLY A 84 13.17 -3.34 9.36
CA GLY A 84 13.36 -3.15 7.93
C GLY A 84 12.98 -4.36 7.07
N SER A 85 12.65 -5.53 7.63
CA SER A 85 12.25 -6.70 6.85
C SER A 85 10.77 -6.78 6.51
N ALA A 86 9.94 -5.86 7.01
CA ALA A 86 8.50 -5.89 6.73
C ALA A 86 8.20 -5.73 5.23
N THR A 87 7.33 -6.60 4.69
CA THR A 87 6.72 -6.42 3.36
C THR A 87 5.89 -5.14 3.31
N PHE A 88 5.12 -4.89 4.37
CA PHE A 88 4.17 -3.79 4.47
C PHE A 88 4.32 -3.09 5.83
N GLY A 89 4.98 -1.94 5.84
CA GLY A 89 5.21 -1.12 7.05
C GLY A 89 4.23 0.05 7.13
N VAL A 90 3.65 0.28 8.30
CA VAL A 90 2.71 1.39 8.55
C VAL A 90 3.11 2.17 9.78
N ASP A 91 3.57 3.39 9.56
CA ASP A 91 3.90 4.35 10.62
C ASP A 91 2.82 5.46 10.72
N ALA A 92 1.84 5.46 9.81
CA ALA A 92 0.80 6.47 9.71
C ALA A 92 -0.39 6.24 10.66
N PRO A 93 -0.92 7.31 11.28
CA PRO A 93 -2.12 7.22 12.10
C PRO A 93 -3.37 7.06 11.23
N TYR A 94 -4.39 6.41 11.79
CA TYR A 94 -5.71 6.21 11.17
C TYR A 94 -5.73 5.40 9.86
N PHE A 95 -4.71 4.55 9.67
CA PHE A 95 -4.65 3.59 8.57
C PHE A 95 -5.76 2.54 8.68
N VAL A 96 -6.30 2.13 7.53
CA VAL A 96 -7.25 1.02 7.42
C VAL A 96 -6.88 0.15 6.23
N ALA A 97 -6.87 -1.17 6.42
CA ALA A 97 -6.78 -2.14 5.34
C ALA A 97 -8.02 -3.05 5.34
N LYS A 98 -8.53 -3.38 4.16
CA LYS A 98 -9.66 -4.33 4.00
C LYS A 98 -9.52 -5.16 2.73
N ASN A 99 -9.92 -6.43 2.80
CA ASN A 99 -9.96 -7.37 1.68
C ASN A 99 -8.64 -7.48 0.89
N ILE A 100 -7.52 -7.52 1.60
CA ILE A 100 -6.17 -7.61 1.04
C ILE A 100 -5.31 -8.49 1.95
N THR A 101 -4.38 -9.23 1.35
CA THR A 101 -3.43 -10.09 2.06
C THR A 101 -2.01 -9.51 1.97
N PHE A 102 -1.27 -9.58 3.07
CA PHE A 102 0.15 -9.22 3.15
C PHE A 102 0.96 -10.49 3.45
N LYS A 103 2.01 -10.77 2.67
CA LYS A 103 2.88 -11.96 2.79
C LYS A 103 4.34 -11.60 2.92
#